data_AF-A0A5C3LC63-F1
#
_entry.id   AF-A0A5C3LC63-F1
#
_cell.length_a   1.000
_cell.length_b   1.000
_cell.length_c   1.000
_cell.angle_alpha   90.00
_cell.angle_beta   90.00
_cell.angle_gamma   90.00
#
_symmetry.space_group_name_H-M   'P 1'
#
loop_
_entity.id
_entity.type
_entity.pdbx_description
1 polymer ?
#
loop_
_entity_poly.entity_id
_entity_poly.type
_entity_poly.pdbx_seq_one_letter_code
_entity_poly.pdbx_strand_id
1 'polypeptide(L)'
;GFCWNEECINSASLQCSICKTACTGCFFHDAECQQVTWKERKKECPQHKKAYDMNRILDQMNAEREAQPPPAPRQTHCTGCNERFSEDNPDDQVCPDCGYATCESCSYSNSRGSCYCENSNFGEFYCDRVPKYYHCSSHTGRHCKGDHHPEEYTAQDSPELFEARPRKCGTCGEVKLCMKKKYLN
;
A
#
# COMPACT_ATOMS: atom_id res chain seq x y z
N GLY A 1 -23.28 -17.06 41.38
CA GLY A 1 -23.77 -15.71 41.02
C GLY A 1 -25.12 -15.87 40.34
N PHE A 2 -25.94 -14.82 40.30
CA PHE A 2 -27.17 -14.82 39.51
C PHE A 2 -26.87 -14.54 38.04
N CYS A 3 -27.70 -15.07 37.14
CA CYS A 3 -27.63 -14.73 35.72
C CYS A 3 -27.90 -13.22 35.54
N TRP A 4 -27.14 -12.60 34.65
CA TRP A 4 -27.27 -11.17 34.39
C TRP A 4 -28.43 -10.83 33.45
N ASN A 5 -28.99 -11.83 32.76
CA ASN A 5 -30.26 -11.64 32.06
C ASN A 5 -31.35 -11.43 33.12
N GLU A 6 -31.95 -10.24 33.19
CA GLU A 6 -32.99 -9.88 34.18
C GLU A 6 -34.21 -10.81 34.11
N GLU A 7 -34.45 -11.40 32.94
CA GLU A 7 -35.52 -12.39 32.72
C GLU A 7 -35.12 -13.81 33.16
N CYS A 8 -33.85 -14.03 33.50
CA CYS A 8 -33.30 -15.32 33.91
C CYS A 8 -32.99 -15.35 35.41
N ILE A 9 -33.86 -15.99 36.18
CA ILE A 9 -33.69 -16.18 37.63
C ILE A 9 -32.74 -17.32 38.02
N ASN A 10 -32.14 -18.00 37.03
CA ASN A 10 -31.30 -19.16 37.27
C ASN A 10 -29.93 -18.77 37.83
N SER A 11 -29.33 -19.68 38.60
CA SER A 11 -27.94 -19.56 39.00
C SER A 11 -27.04 -19.62 37.78
N ALA A 12 -26.11 -18.68 37.69
CA ALA A 12 -25.16 -18.62 36.62
C ALA A 12 -23.96 -19.54 36.88
N SER A 13 -23.68 -20.41 35.92
CA SER A 13 -22.61 -21.40 35.93
C SER A 13 -21.48 -21.05 34.95
N LEU A 14 -21.74 -20.18 33.98
CA LEU A 14 -20.80 -19.76 32.96
C LEU A 14 -20.24 -18.38 33.26
N GLN A 15 -18.96 -18.21 32.96
CA GLN A 15 -18.25 -16.94 33.04
C GLN A 15 -17.89 -16.47 31.63
N CYS A 16 -17.86 -15.16 31.42
CA CYS A 16 -17.36 -14.61 30.18
C CYS A 16 -15.90 -15.04 29.93
N SER A 17 -15.65 -15.64 28.77
CA SER A 17 -14.36 -16.24 28.39
C SER A 17 -13.18 -15.27 28.36
N ILE A 18 -13.44 -13.97 28.19
CA ILE A 18 -12.41 -12.93 28.09
C ILE A 18 -12.11 -12.32 29.45
N CYS A 19 -13.12 -12.02 30.28
CA CYS A 19 -12.86 -11.44 31.59
C CYS A 19 -12.67 -12.48 32.70
N LYS A 20 -13.12 -13.74 32.49
CA LYS A 20 -13.12 -14.93 33.35
C LYS A 20 -13.49 -14.71 34.82
N THR A 21 -12.76 -13.88 35.55
CA THR A 21 -12.98 -13.59 36.99
C THR A 21 -12.90 -12.10 37.36
N ALA A 22 -12.49 -11.21 36.44
CA ALA A 22 -12.19 -9.81 36.73
C ALA A 22 -13.42 -8.89 36.83
N CYS A 23 -14.62 -9.38 36.50
CA CYS A 23 -15.83 -8.57 36.52
C CYS A 23 -16.92 -9.28 37.33
N THR A 24 -17.19 -8.77 38.52
CA THR A 24 -18.32 -9.15 39.37
C THR A 24 -19.63 -8.85 38.62
N GLY A 25 -20.17 -9.85 37.91
CA GLY A 25 -21.41 -9.71 37.13
C GLY A 25 -21.37 -10.27 35.71
N CYS A 26 -20.23 -10.77 35.22
CA CYS A 26 -20.15 -11.49 33.95
C CYS A 26 -20.52 -12.98 34.11
N PHE A 27 -21.70 -13.27 34.63
CA PHE A 27 -22.15 -14.64 34.83
C PHE A 27 -23.42 -14.92 34.02
N PHE A 28 -23.43 -16.05 33.32
CA PHE A 28 -24.55 -16.50 32.51
C PHE A 28 -24.97 -17.90 32.93
N HIS A 29 -26.25 -18.19 32.79
CA HIS A 29 -26.76 -19.54 32.98
C HIS A 29 -26.28 -20.48 31.86
N ASP A 30 -26.35 -20.01 30.61
CA ASP A 30 -25.98 -20.73 29.40
C ASP A 30 -25.46 -19.78 28.29
N ALA A 31 -25.10 -20.33 27.14
CA ALA A 31 -24.61 -19.56 25.99
C ALA A 31 -25.70 -18.71 25.32
N GLU A 32 -26.98 -19.07 25.45
CA GLU A 32 -28.10 -18.32 24.88
C GLU A 32 -28.34 -17.02 25.65
N CYS A 33 -28.39 -17.11 26.98
CA CYS A 33 -28.45 -15.95 27.88
C CYS A 33 -27.26 -15.00 27.66
N GLN A 34 -26.07 -15.56 27.39
CA GLN A 34 -24.91 -14.77 27.02
C GLN A 34 -25.15 -14.01 25.71
N GLN A 35 -25.65 -14.66 24.65
CA GLN A 35 -25.84 -14.03 23.35
C GLN A 35 -26.91 -12.93 23.36
N VAL A 36 -28.03 -13.14 24.05
CA VAL A 36 -29.15 -12.18 24.15
C VAL A 36 -28.67 -10.86 24.74
N THR A 37 -27.90 -10.92 25.82
CA THR A 37 -27.39 -9.74 26.54
C THR A 37 -26.00 -9.29 26.06
N TRP A 38 -25.38 -10.00 25.11
CA TRP A 38 -23.98 -9.79 24.71
C TRP A 38 -23.71 -8.39 24.18
N LYS A 39 -24.67 -7.83 23.41
CA LYS A 39 -24.51 -6.52 22.77
C LYS A 39 -24.38 -5.39 23.78
N GLU A 40 -25.04 -5.51 24.92
CA GLU A 40 -24.97 -4.58 26.04
C GLU A 40 -23.75 -4.91 26.90
N ARG A 41 -23.56 -6.19 27.22
CA ARG A 41 -22.49 -6.61 28.11
C ARG A 41 -21.09 -6.32 27.60
N LYS A 42 -20.85 -6.46 26.29
CA LYS A 42 -19.54 -6.15 25.70
C LYS A 42 -19.14 -4.67 25.88
N LYS A 43 -20.10 -3.76 26.05
CA LYS A 43 -19.86 -2.33 26.29
C LYS A 43 -19.48 -2.05 27.74
N GLU A 44 -20.08 -2.80 28.67
CA GLU A 44 -19.86 -2.63 30.11
C GLU A 44 -18.67 -3.42 30.64
N CYS A 45 -18.30 -4.53 29.98
CA CYS A 45 -17.18 -5.35 30.40
C CYS A 45 -15.85 -4.58 30.23
N PRO A 46 -15.13 -4.24 31.31
CA PRO A 46 -13.94 -3.40 31.22
C PRO A 46 -12.83 -3.99 30.34
N GLN A 47 -12.73 -5.32 30.30
CA GLN A 47 -11.74 -6.01 29.47
C GLN A 47 -12.08 -5.98 27.98
N HIS A 48 -13.38 -6.04 27.62
CA HIS A 48 -13.80 -5.86 26.22
C HIS A 48 -13.63 -4.42 25.77
N LYS A 49 -13.92 -3.46 26.65
CA LYS A 49 -13.68 -2.05 26.36
C LYS A 49 -12.21 -1.79 26.08
N LYS A 50 -11.30 -2.31 26.92
CA LYS A 50 -9.84 -2.23 26.68
C LYS A 50 -9.42 -2.88 25.36
N ALA A 51 -9.91 -4.07 25.05
CA ALA A 51 -9.58 -4.75 23.79
C ALA A 51 -10.08 -3.96 22.56
N TYR A 52 -11.29 -3.40 22.64
CA TYR A 52 -11.85 -2.55 21.59
C TYR A 52 -11.05 -1.25 21.43
N ASP A 53 -10.73 -0.57 22.53
CA ASP A 53 -9.93 0.66 22.51
C ASP A 53 -8.52 0.40 21.95
N MET A 54 -7.90 -0.73 22.30
CA MET A 54 -6.61 -1.16 21.74
C MET A 54 -6.67 -1.40 20.23
N ASN A 55 -7.69 -2.13 19.76
CA ASN A 55 -7.86 -2.36 18.32
C ASN A 55 -8.08 -1.05 17.57
N ARG A 56 -8.89 -0.14 18.11
CA ARG A 56 -9.08 1.19 17.53
C ARG A 56 -7.78 1.99 17.43
N ILE A 57 -6.94 1.94 18.47
CA ILE A 57 -5.61 2.60 18.46
C ILE A 57 -4.71 1.95 17.40
N LEU A 58 -4.71 0.62 17.29
CA LEU A 58 -3.93 -0.09 16.27
C LEU A 58 -4.39 0.26 14.85
N ASP A 59 -5.69 0.31 14.61
CA ASP A 59 -6.26 0.71 13.32
C ASP A 59 -5.86 2.15 12.96
N GLN A 60 -5.91 3.06 13.95
CA GLN A 60 -5.44 4.43 13.78
C GLN A 60 -3.93 4.48 13.47
N MET A 61 -3.10 3.76 14.22
CA MET A 61 -1.65 3.69 13.96
C MET A 61 -1.32 3.10 12.59
N ASN A 62 -2.07 2.08 12.15
CA ASN A 62 -1.90 1.49 10.83
C ASN A 62 -2.26 2.49 9.73
N ALA A 63 -3.40 3.18 9.85
CA ALA A 63 -3.80 4.23 8.92
C ALA A 63 -2.78 5.38 8.88
N GLU A 64 -2.25 5.80 10.03
CA GLU A 64 -1.19 6.81 10.13
C GLU A 64 0.13 6.36 9.48
N ARG A 65 0.48 5.07 9.56
CA ARG A 65 1.66 4.50 8.90
C ARG A 65 1.48 4.32 7.40
N GLU A 66 0.29 3.93 6.94
CA GLU A 66 -0.05 3.82 5.52
C GLU A 66 -0.14 5.18 4.83
N ALA A 67 -0.53 6.22 5.55
CA ALA A 67 -0.55 7.59 5.06
C ALA A 67 0.86 8.22 4.97
N GLN A 68 1.85 7.68 5.69
CA GLN A 68 3.23 8.17 5.61
C GLN A 68 3.89 7.65 4.33
N PRO A 69 4.59 8.52 3.57
CA PRO A 69 5.38 8.05 2.46
C PRO A 69 6.46 7.08 2.99
N PRO A 70 6.78 6.00 2.25
CA PRO A 70 7.85 5.10 2.64
C PRO A 70 9.16 5.87 2.83
N PRO A 71 9.99 5.51 3.82
CA PRO A 71 11.25 6.18 4.04
C PRO A 71 12.13 6.06 2.80
N ALA A 72 12.85 7.12 2.47
CA ALA A 72 13.77 7.13 1.34
C ALA A 72 14.82 6.00 1.50
N PRO A 73 15.22 5.35 0.39
CA PRO A 73 16.28 4.35 0.39
C PRO A 73 17.61 4.93 0.89
N ARG A 74 18.45 4.04 1.41
CA ARG A 74 19.80 4.39 1.84
C ARG A 74 20.65 4.72 0.61
N GLN A 75 21.34 5.86 0.64
CA GLN A 75 22.23 6.30 -0.45
C GLN A 75 23.63 5.68 -0.38
N THR A 76 23.89 4.77 0.55
CA THR A 76 25.20 4.13 0.72
C THR A 76 25.29 2.77 0.02
N HIS A 77 24.17 2.25 -0.49
CA HIS A 77 24.09 0.94 -1.12
C HIS A 77 23.19 1.01 -2.35
N CYS A 78 23.50 0.19 -3.35
CA CYS A 78 22.62 -0.06 -4.46
C CYS A 78 21.28 -0.60 -3.94
N THR A 79 20.17 0.06 -4.26
CA THR A 79 18.83 -0.38 -3.86
C THR A 79 18.44 -1.69 -4.57
N GLY A 80 19.02 -1.97 -5.74
CA GLY A 80 18.73 -3.16 -6.54
C GLY A 80 19.43 -4.45 -6.09
N CYS A 81 20.70 -4.39 -5.66
CA CYS A 81 21.46 -5.57 -5.21
C CYS A 81 21.96 -5.48 -3.76
N ASN A 82 21.74 -4.36 -3.07
CA ASN A 82 22.20 -4.08 -1.71
C ASN A 82 23.73 -4.10 -1.54
N GLU A 83 24.49 -3.96 -2.63
CA GLU A 83 25.94 -3.80 -2.58
C GLU A 83 26.29 -2.38 -2.14
N ARG A 84 27.32 -2.23 -1.30
CA ARG A 84 27.77 -0.93 -0.81
C ARG A 84 28.50 -0.17 -1.91
N PHE A 85 28.17 1.10 -2.08
CA PHE A 85 28.90 1.96 -3.00
C PHE A 85 30.32 2.22 -2.49
N SER A 86 31.29 2.21 -3.39
CA SER A 86 32.71 2.48 -3.15
C SER A 86 33.32 3.24 -4.34
N GLU A 87 34.58 3.62 -4.25
CA GLU A 87 35.30 4.26 -5.37
C GLU A 87 35.38 3.34 -6.60
N ASP A 88 35.52 2.03 -6.38
CA ASP A 88 35.57 1.01 -7.45
C ASP A 88 34.18 0.61 -7.98
N ASN A 89 33.10 0.92 -7.25
CA ASN A 89 31.72 0.60 -7.61
C ASN A 89 30.80 1.74 -7.14
N PRO A 90 30.85 2.90 -7.82
CA PRO A 90 30.04 4.06 -7.44
C PRO A 90 28.56 3.84 -7.76
N ASP A 91 27.72 4.77 -7.28
CA ASP A 91 26.36 4.90 -7.78
C ASP A 91 26.37 5.39 -9.24
N ASP A 92 25.59 4.73 -10.08
CA ASP A 92 25.46 5.03 -11.51
C ASP A 92 24.23 5.92 -11.79
N GLN A 93 23.10 5.59 -11.16
CA GLN A 93 21.85 6.36 -11.28
C GLN A 93 21.21 6.54 -9.91
N VAL A 94 20.76 7.76 -9.63
CA VAL A 94 20.04 8.11 -8.41
C VAL A 94 18.76 8.85 -8.78
N CYS A 95 17.62 8.34 -8.32
CA CYS A 95 16.33 8.96 -8.58
C CYS A 95 16.13 10.17 -7.64
N PRO A 96 15.90 11.38 -8.17
CA PRO A 96 15.72 12.57 -7.34
C PRO A 96 14.43 12.54 -6.51
N ASP A 97 13.42 11.81 -6.99
CA ASP A 97 12.09 11.78 -6.36
C ASP A 97 12.02 10.78 -5.20
N CYS A 98 12.46 9.53 -5.44
CA CYS A 98 12.34 8.46 -4.46
C CYS A 98 13.66 8.03 -3.83
N GLY A 99 14.81 8.57 -4.26
CA GLY A 99 16.13 8.19 -3.75
C GLY A 99 16.56 6.77 -4.11
N TYR A 100 15.88 6.08 -5.03
CA TYR A 100 16.35 4.78 -5.51
C TYR A 100 17.67 4.96 -6.24
N ALA A 101 18.70 4.23 -5.80
CA ALA A 101 20.05 4.31 -6.35
C ALA A 101 20.52 2.95 -6.88
N THR A 102 21.24 2.92 -8.01
CA THR A 102 21.77 1.68 -8.59
C THR A 102 23.27 1.76 -8.83
N CYS A 103 23.97 0.63 -8.67
CA CYS A 103 25.29 0.45 -9.26
C CYS A 103 25.18 0.22 -10.77
N GLU A 104 26.31 0.32 -11.48
CA GLU A 104 26.39 0.12 -12.93
C GLU A 104 25.76 -1.23 -13.37
N SER A 105 26.07 -2.33 -12.67
CA SER A 105 25.48 -3.63 -13.01
C SER A 105 23.94 -3.65 -12.88
N CYS A 106 23.40 -2.91 -11.91
CA CYS A 106 21.95 -2.86 -11.69
C CYS A 106 21.24 -1.88 -12.63
N SER A 107 21.88 -0.82 -13.12
CA SER A 107 21.24 0.12 -14.05
C SER A 107 20.89 -0.54 -15.40
N TYR A 108 21.71 -1.48 -15.86
CA TYR A 108 21.41 -2.32 -17.03
C TYR A 108 20.47 -3.49 -16.74
N SER A 109 20.09 -3.71 -15.48
CA SER A 109 19.23 -4.83 -15.10
C SER A 109 17.76 -4.52 -15.37
N ASN A 110 17.09 -5.42 -16.06
CA ASN A 110 15.65 -5.30 -16.32
C ASN A 110 14.81 -5.29 -15.03
N SER A 111 15.24 -5.95 -13.95
CA SER A 111 14.48 -6.00 -12.70
C SER A 111 14.97 -5.06 -11.61
N ARG A 112 16.24 -4.63 -11.67
CA ARG A 112 16.89 -3.82 -10.63
C ARG A 112 17.19 -2.38 -11.07
N GLY A 113 17.12 -2.10 -12.37
CA GLY A 113 17.38 -0.80 -13.00
C GLY A 113 16.11 0.02 -13.25
N SER A 114 15.06 -0.21 -12.47
CA SER A 114 13.87 0.64 -12.46
C SER A 114 13.59 1.14 -11.06
N CYS A 115 13.40 2.46 -10.89
CA CYS A 115 13.05 3.04 -9.60
C CYS A 115 11.58 2.79 -9.24
N TYR A 116 11.18 3.12 -8.01
CA TYR A 116 9.81 2.88 -7.54
C TYR A 116 8.82 4.00 -7.88
N CYS A 117 9.24 5.01 -8.65
CA CYS A 117 8.36 6.12 -9.01
C CYS A 117 7.27 5.64 -9.96
N GLU A 118 6.06 6.17 -9.78
CA GLU A 118 4.91 5.74 -10.59
C GLU A 118 5.02 6.20 -12.04
N ASN A 119 5.53 7.42 -12.23
CA ASN A 119 5.48 8.14 -13.50
C ASN A 119 6.85 8.36 -14.16
N SER A 120 7.95 8.06 -13.47
CA SER A 120 9.31 8.30 -13.95
C SER A 120 10.25 7.14 -13.64
N ASN A 121 11.29 6.96 -14.44
CA ASN A 121 12.44 6.13 -14.11
C ASN A 121 13.66 7.03 -13.90
N PHE A 122 14.15 7.13 -12.67
CA PHE A 122 15.27 8.01 -12.32
C PHE A 122 15.08 9.48 -12.77
N GLY A 123 13.83 9.97 -12.72
CA GLY A 123 13.48 11.34 -13.11
C GLY A 123 13.06 11.51 -14.57
N GLU A 124 13.25 10.50 -15.42
CA GLU A 124 12.74 10.52 -16.80
C GLU A 124 11.33 9.94 -16.89
N PHE A 125 10.39 10.69 -17.45
CA PHE A 125 9.00 10.24 -17.51
C PHE A 125 8.83 9.00 -18.41
N TYR A 126 8.03 8.04 -17.94
CA TYR A 126 7.72 6.85 -18.72
C TYR A 126 6.97 7.18 -20.01
N CYS A 127 6.23 8.31 -20.05
CA CYS A 127 5.41 8.66 -21.20
C CYS A 127 6.21 8.88 -22.49
N ASP A 128 7.45 9.35 -22.39
CA ASP A 128 8.31 9.64 -23.54
C ASP A 128 9.07 8.40 -24.03
N ARG A 129 9.05 7.32 -23.23
CA ARG A 129 9.72 6.06 -23.51
C ARG A 129 8.71 5.04 -24.01
N VAL A 130 9.17 4.12 -24.86
CA VAL A 130 8.41 2.91 -25.18
C VAL A 130 8.25 2.10 -23.89
N PRO A 131 7.01 1.76 -23.47
CA PRO A 131 6.80 0.94 -22.29
C PRO A 131 7.46 -0.42 -22.51
N LYS A 132 8.47 -0.71 -21.69
CA LYS A 132 9.09 -2.04 -21.64
C LYS A 132 8.43 -2.82 -20.53
N TYR A 133 8.18 -4.10 -20.79
CA TYR A 133 7.50 -4.99 -19.83
C TYR A 133 8.16 -5.03 -18.45
N TYR A 134 9.45 -4.68 -18.35
CA TYR A 134 10.22 -4.74 -17.12
C TYR A 134 10.34 -3.40 -16.38
N HIS A 135 9.76 -2.30 -16.90
CA HIS A 135 9.64 -1.06 -16.15
C HIS A 135 8.50 -1.18 -15.14
N CYS A 136 8.87 -1.50 -13.90
CA CYS A 136 7.95 -1.68 -12.79
C CYS A 136 7.91 -0.42 -11.91
N SER A 137 6.72 0.14 -11.73
CA SER A 137 6.45 1.41 -11.05
C SER A 137 6.21 1.24 -9.54
N SER A 138 6.76 0.18 -8.92
CA SER A 138 6.60 -0.06 -7.47
C SER A 138 7.53 -1.15 -6.95
N HIS A 139 7.77 -1.15 -5.64
CA HIS A 139 8.40 -2.25 -4.91
C HIS A 139 7.64 -3.59 -5.03
N THR A 140 6.41 -3.57 -5.55
CA THR A 140 5.55 -4.75 -5.77
C THR A 140 5.59 -5.28 -7.21
N GLY A 141 6.39 -4.69 -8.11
CA GLY A 141 6.52 -5.17 -9.48
C GLY A 141 5.34 -4.84 -10.39
N ARG A 142 4.49 -3.86 -10.04
CA ARG A 142 3.41 -3.40 -10.92
C ARG A 142 3.98 -2.69 -12.14
N HIS A 143 3.51 -3.03 -13.34
CA HIS A 143 3.84 -2.29 -14.57
C HIS A 143 3.39 -0.83 -14.46
N CYS A 144 4.14 0.08 -15.10
CA CYS A 144 3.72 1.47 -15.28
C CYS A 144 2.36 1.52 -16.02
N LYS A 145 1.37 2.19 -15.44
CA LYS A 145 0.01 2.33 -16.00
C LYS A 145 -0.28 3.74 -16.54
N GLY A 146 0.77 4.51 -16.81
CA GLY A 146 0.70 5.90 -17.22
C GLY A 146 0.23 6.11 -18.67
N ASP A 147 -0.01 7.37 -19.00
CA ASP A 147 -0.15 7.78 -20.39
C ASP A 147 1.21 7.71 -21.11
N HIS A 148 1.17 7.46 -22.42
CA HIS A 148 2.36 7.40 -23.28
C HIS A 148 2.19 8.26 -24.53
N HIS A 149 3.26 8.92 -24.92
CA HIS A 149 3.39 9.72 -26.14
C HIS A 149 4.87 9.74 -26.59
N PRO A 150 5.41 8.58 -27.01
CA PRO A 150 6.81 8.45 -27.40
C PRO A 150 7.12 9.31 -28.63
N GLU A 151 8.27 9.98 -28.65
CA GLU A 151 8.69 10.83 -29.78
C GLU A 151 8.94 10.05 -31.07
N GLU A 152 9.25 8.76 -30.95
CA GLU A 152 9.53 7.84 -32.06
C GLU A 152 8.33 7.63 -33.00
N TYR A 153 7.11 7.82 -32.49
CA TYR A 153 5.88 7.73 -33.26
C TYR A 153 5.17 9.07 -33.22
N THR A 154 4.97 9.69 -34.39
CA THR A 154 4.13 10.89 -34.44
C THR A 154 2.69 10.52 -34.76
N ALA A 155 1.74 11.30 -34.25
CA ALA A 155 0.33 11.15 -34.64
C ALA A 155 0.10 11.38 -36.14
N GLN A 156 1.08 11.96 -36.85
CA GLN A 156 1.07 12.13 -38.28
C GLN A 156 1.40 10.84 -39.02
N ASP A 157 2.33 10.04 -38.49
CA ASP A 157 2.77 8.77 -39.09
C ASP A 157 1.87 7.58 -38.71
N SER A 158 1.22 7.63 -37.55
CA SER A 158 0.37 6.53 -37.04
C SER A 158 -0.83 7.04 -36.24
N PRO A 159 -1.75 7.80 -36.86
CA PRO A 159 -2.89 8.45 -36.18
C PRO A 159 -3.82 7.47 -35.47
N GLU A 160 -3.85 6.21 -35.90
CA GLU A 160 -4.64 5.15 -35.29
C GLU A 160 -4.13 4.74 -33.90
N LEU A 161 -2.85 4.95 -33.60
CA LEU A 161 -2.23 4.68 -32.30
C LEU A 161 -2.60 5.74 -31.26
N PHE A 162 -2.84 6.97 -31.69
CA PHE A 162 -3.07 8.12 -30.82
C PHE A 162 -4.56 8.44 -30.64
N GLU A 163 -4.88 9.10 -29.54
CA GLU A 163 -6.19 9.69 -29.30
C GLU A 163 -6.50 10.79 -30.34
N ALA A 164 -7.79 11.07 -30.57
CA ALA A 164 -8.19 12.01 -31.63
C ALA A 164 -7.93 13.48 -31.26
N ARG A 165 -7.73 13.80 -29.97
CA ARG A 165 -7.52 15.16 -29.48
C ARG A 165 -6.42 15.17 -28.42
N PRO A 166 -5.56 16.21 -28.39
CA PRO A 166 -4.61 16.39 -27.31
C PRO A 166 -5.34 16.54 -25.97
N ARG A 167 -4.76 15.99 -24.91
CA ARG A 167 -5.22 16.17 -23.54
C ARG A 167 -4.03 16.24 -22.61
N LYS A 168 -4.29 16.60 -21.35
CA LYS A 168 -3.27 16.55 -20.31
C LYS A 168 -2.84 15.10 -20.06
N CYS A 169 -1.55 14.83 -20.19
CA CYS A 169 -0.90 13.57 -19.85
C CYS A 169 -0.91 13.39 -18.33
N GLY A 170 -1.37 12.23 -17.87
CA GLY A 170 -1.38 11.84 -16.46
C GLY A 170 0.01 11.52 -15.91
N THR A 171 0.99 11.27 -16.78
CA THR A 171 2.37 10.94 -16.41
C THR A 171 3.24 12.19 -16.23
N CYS A 172 3.36 13.04 -17.26
CA CYS A 172 4.21 14.25 -17.23
C CYS A 172 3.43 15.55 -17.04
N GLY A 173 2.10 15.54 -17.18
CA GLY A 173 1.27 16.75 -17.03
C GLY A 173 1.20 17.66 -18.26
N GLU A 174 1.93 17.36 -19.35
CA GLU A 174 1.90 18.13 -20.59
C GLU A 174 0.63 17.89 -21.40
N VAL A 175 0.23 18.86 -22.24
CA VAL A 175 -0.90 18.70 -23.16
C VAL A 175 -0.38 18.18 -24.50
N LYS A 176 -0.54 16.88 -24.74
CA LYS A 176 -0.06 16.16 -25.93
C LYS A 176 -1.08 15.15 -26.44
N LEU A 177 -0.87 14.64 -27.65
CA LEU A 177 -1.61 13.49 -28.17
C LEU A 177 -1.10 12.22 -27.51
N CYS A 178 -1.90 11.65 -26.61
CA CYS A 178 -1.56 10.41 -25.93
C CYS A 178 -1.94 9.19 -26.77
N MET A 179 -1.20 8.09 -26.64
CA MET A 179 -1.55 6.81 -27.24
C MET A 179 -2.84 6.26 -26.62
N LYS A 180 -3.65 5.56 -27.43
CA LYS A 180 -4.88 4.90 -26.96
C LYS A 180 -4.51 3.76 -26.02
N LYS A 181 -5.21 3.67 -24.88
CA LYS A 181 -4.98 2.64 -23.84
C LYS A 181 -4.93 1.19 -24.35
N LYS A 182 -5.66 0.86 -25.42
CA LYS A 182 -5.65 -0.48 -26.02
C LYS A 182 -4.31 -0.92 -26.61
N TYR A 183 -3.34 0.00 -26.73
CA TYR A 183 -1.97 -0.27 -27.21
C TYR A 183 -0.91 -0.18 -26.09
N LEU A 184 -1.33 0.06 -24.85
CA LEU A 184 -0.49 0.16 -23.67
C LEU A 184 -0.74 -1.10 -22.81
N ASN A 185 0.02 -2.16 -23.08
CA ASN A 185 -0.07 -3.43 -22.35
C ASN A 185 0.92 -3.46 -21.18
#